data_AF-A0A9P4Y7Z2-F1
#
_entry.id   AF-A0A9P4Y7Z2-F1
#
_cell.length_a   1.000
_cell.length_b   1.000
_cell.length_c   1.000
_cell.angle_alpha   90.00
_cell.angle_beta   90.00
_cell.angle_gamma   90.00
#
_symmetry.space_group_name_H-M   'P 1'
#
loop_
_entity.id
_entity.type
_entity.pdbx_description
1 polymer ?
#
loop_
_entity_poly.entity_id
_entity_poly.type
_entity_poly.pdbx_seq_one_letter_code
_entity_poly.pdbx_strand_id
1 'polypeptide(L)'
;MAADFPQKLEMSFDQDDWEKLGITPWFSYKVRLPLRPLPPISARPVIRTKRLIIRPILPSDLEAFYELRRIPETQMHSTSRGRPDRSLDETRQSIARLQAPYDERHWYFGAFLASTGELIGEGGLPDTEHQPVSGWTRCEVLIKPAYWRQGYGTEFFKTVLDSWWSLPRKLRRHQLLPFCIGNQEPGTVVAERLELIWEASNTAACNFFPKALSQAPVSHEGFFTSLDWREGREGELVRWAGTMVVNPLRREPNSDSEDCDSEDSDSKDPSSNDDDSGAE
;
A
#
# COMPACT_ATOMS: atom_id res chain seq x y z
N MET A 1 39.15 -5.02 -12.97
CA MET A 1 39.51 -3.64 -12.58
C MET A 1 39.38 -2.80 -13.84
N ALA A 2 38.52 -1.79 -13.97
CA ALA A 2 38.09 -0.80 -13.00
C ALA A 2 36.54 -0.66 -12.92
N ALA A 3 36.13 0.05 -11.88
CA ALA A 3 34.76 0.22 -11.40
C ALA A 3 33.96 1.32 -12.12
N ASP A 4 32.65 1.20 -11.89
CA ASP A 4 31.47 2.03 -12.10
C ASP A 4 31.65 3.57 -12.06
N PHE A 5 30.76 4.31 -12.71
CA PHE A 5 29.79 5.23 -12.07
C PHE A 5 28.89 5.93 -13.12
N PRO A 6 27.55 5.97 -12.93
CA PRO A 6 26.62 6.71 -13.78
C PRO A 6 26.50 8.19 -13.38
N GLN A 7 26.02 9.02 -14.32
CA GLN A 7 25.96 10.48 -14.26
C GLN A 7 25.35 11.04 -12.96
N LYS A 8 26.08 11.98 -12.36
CA LYS A 8 25.77 12.70 -11.12
C LYS A 8 24.70 13.78 -11.38
N LEU A 9 23.61 13.76 -10.61
CA LEU A 9 22.71 14.91 -10.50
C LEU A 9 23.23 15.78 -9.35
N GLU A 10 23.55 17.04 -9.63
CA GLU A 10 24.13 17.96 -8.66
C GLU A 10 23.09 19.03 -8.33
N MET A 11 22.70 19.08 -7.06
CA MET A 11 21.78 20.08 -6.51
C MET A 11 22.59 20.96 -5.56
N SER A 12 22.53 22.28 -5.73
CA SER A 12 23.14 23.24 -4.81
C SER A 12 22.06 23.89 -3.96
N PHE A 13 22.14 23.66 -2.66
CA PHE A 13 21.40 24.42 -1.65
C PHE A 13 22.38 25.40 -1.00
N ASP A 14 21.90 26.51 -0.49
CA ASP A 14 22.73 27.33 0.40
C ASP A 14 22.73 26.79 1.83
N GLN A 15 23.64 27.31 2.65
CA GLN A 15 23.91 26.80 3.99
C GLN A 15 22.72 26.95 4.94
N ASP A 16 21.89 28.00 4.78
CA ASP A 16 20.74 28.28 5.65
C ASP A 16 19.50 27.44 5.29
N ASP A 17 19.36 27.05 4.03
CA ASP A 17 18.28 26.18 3.55
C ASP A 17 18.50 24.71 3.91
N TRP A 18 19.76 24.26 3.96
CA TRP A 18 20.12 22.90 4.38
C TRP A 18 20.04 22.70 5.90
N GLU A 19 20.52 23.67 6.69
CA GLU A 19 20.58 23.55 8.16
C GLU A 19 19.19 23.57 8.83
N LYS A 20 18.12 23.98 8.12
CA LYS A 20 16.71 23.94 8.58
C LYS A 20 15.95 22.66 8.22
N LEU A 21 16.48 21.79 7.34
CA LEU A 21 15.82 20.59 6.79
C LEU A 21 15.75 19.39 7.76
N GLY A 22 15.60 19.65 9.06
CA GLY A 22 15.24 18.63 10.06
C GLY A 22 13.84 18.01 9.85
N ILE A 23 13.20 18.26 8.70
CA ILE A 23 11.87 17.78 8.33
C ILE A 23 11.89 17.46 6.83
N THR A 24 11.53 16.23 6.46
CA THR A 24 11.16 15.92 5.07
C THR A 24 9.75 16.47 4.82
N PRO A 25 9.56 17.54 4.01
CA PRO A 25 8.26 18.19 3.93
C PRO A 25 7.27 17.33 3.16
N TRP A 26 6.16 17.02 3.81
CA TRP A 26 4.99 16.41 3.18
C TRP A 26 4.03 17.53 2.78
N PHE A 27 3.44 17.41 1.59
CA PHE A 27 2.47 18.36 1.09
C PHE A 27 1.11 17.68 0.94
N SER A 28 0.05 18.47 1.09
CA SER A 28 -1.31 17.97 0.99
C SER A 28 -1.79 18.00 -0.45
N TYR A 29 -2.32 16.87 -0.94
CA TYR A 29 -2.94 16.74 -2.26
C TYR A 29 -4.35 16.17 -2.11
N LYS A 30 -5.16 16.26 -3.15
CA LYS A 30 -6.47 15.61 -3.20
C LYS A 30 -6.34 14.28 -3.96
N VAL A 31 -6.69 13.17 -3.31
CA VAL A 31 -6.57 11.82 -3.91
C VAL A 31 -7.87 11.05 -3.70
N ARG A 32 -8.32 10.32 -4.72
CA ARG A 32 -9.46 9.40 -4.61
C ARG A 32 -9.00 8.06 -4.03
N LEU A 33 -9.08 7.94 -2.71
CA LEU A 33 -8.66 6.75 -1.96
C LEU A 33 -9.87 5.87 -1.61
N PRO A 34 -9.67 4.58 -1.31
CA PRO A 34 -10.76 3.71 -0.86
C PRO A 34 -11.52 4.28 0.34
N LEU A 35 -12.80 3.93 0.45
CA LEU A 35 -13.59 4.21 1.64
C LEU A 35 -12.95 3.54 2.87
N ARG A 36 -13.16 4.18 4.02
CA ARG A 36 -12.65 3.74 5.32
C ARG A 36 -13.82 3.61 6.30
N PRO A 37 -13.85 2.58 7.16
CA PRO A 37 -12.90 1.45 7.19
C PRO A 37 -12.91 0.59 5.91
N LEU A 38 -11.83 -0.15 5.64
CA LEU A 38 -11.85 -1.13 4.55
C LEU A 38 -12.81 -2.28 4.92
N PRO A 39 -13.35 -3.03 3.93
CA PRO A 39 -14.15 -4.21 4.24
C PRO A 39 -13.39 -5.19 5.15
N PRO A 40 -13.99 -5.60 6.29
CA PRO A 40 -13.40 -6.57 7.20
C PRO A 40 -13.25 -7.92 6.49
N ILE A 41 -12.42 -8.82 7.02
CA ILE A 41 -12.10 -10.08 6.30
C ILE A 41 -13.33 -10.91 5.94
N SER A 42 -14.39 -10.85 6.76
CA SER A 42 -15.65 -11.57 6.56
C SER A 42 -16.46 -11.05 5.36
N ALA A 43 -16.22 -9.81 4.95
CA ALA A 43 -16.88 -9.17 3.81
C ALA A 43 -16.01 -9.15 2.54
N ARG A 44 -14.75 -9.60 2.61
CA ARG A 44 -13.84 -9.60 1.45
C ARG A 44 -14.18 -10.75 0.48
N PRO A 45 -14.07 -10.52 -0.84
CA PRO A 45 -14.41 -11.54 -1.82
C PRO A 45 -13.38 -12.68 -1.83
N VAL A 46 -13.87 -13.89 -2.10
CA VAL A 46 -13.04 -15.00 -2.58
C VAL A 46 -12.98 -14.91 -4.10
N ILE A 47 -11.82 -14.55 -4.64
CA ILE A 47 -11.64 -14.32 -6.07
C ILE A 47 -11.09 -15.58 -6.71
N ARG A 48 -11.82 -16.15 -7.67
CA ARG A 48 -11.38 -17.32 -8.45
C ARG A 48 -10.81 -16.86 -9.78
N THR A 49 -9.60 -17.33 -10.09
CA THR A 49 -8.96 -17.14 -11.38
C THR A 49 -8.89 -18.47 -12.13
N LYS A 50 -8.15 -18.52 -13.25
CA LYS A 50 -7.97 -19.76 -14.01
C LYS A 50 -7.33 -20.86 -13.16
N ARG A 51 -6.40 -20.52 -12.27
CA ARG A 51 -5.59 -21.49 -11.52
C ARG A 51 -5.54 -21.25 -10.01
N LEU A 52 -6.01 -20.10 -9.54
CA LEU A 52 -5.93 -19.69 -8.14
C LEU A 52 -7.29 -19.42 -7.52
N ILE A 53 -7.36 -19.67 -6.23
CA ILE A 53 -8.35 -19.14 -5.31
C ILE A 53 -7.62 -18.12 -4.44
N ILE A 54 -8.00 -16.86 -4.55
CA ILE A 54 -7.40 -15.74 -3.84
C ILE A 54 -8.37 -15.29 -2.77
N ARG A 55 -7.98 -15.42 -1.50
CA ARG A 55 -8.85 -15.13 -0.35
C ARG A 55 -8.06 -14.64 0.86
N PRO A 56 -8.70 -14.01 1.85
CA PRO A 56 -8.06 -13.69 3.13
C PRO A 56 -7.44 -14.93 3.78
N ILE A 57 -6.34 -14.71 4.49
CA ILE A 57 -5.66 -15.73 5.30
C ILE A 57 -6.39 -15.82 6.64
N LEU A 58 -6.76 -17.03 7.05
CA LEU A 58 -7.55 -17.32 8.24
C LEU A 58 -6.69 -18.04 9.29
N PRO A 59 -7.10 -18.06 10.57
CA PRO A 59 -6.42 -18.82 11.62
C PRO A 59 -6.27 -20.31 11.30
N SER A 60 -7.20 -20.88 10.54
CA SER A 60 -7.14 -22.28 10.07
C SER A 60 -6.05 -22.55 9.03
N ASP A 61 -5.41 -21.51 8.48
CA ASP A 61 -4.33 -21.64 7.50
C ASP A 61 -2.94 -21.66 8.16
N LEU A 62 -2.87 -21.69 9.50
CA LEU A 62 -1.65 -21.50 10.27
C LEU A 62 -0.48 -22.38 9.78
N GLU A 63 -0.71 -23.67 9.63
CA GLU A 63 0.32 -24.62 9.21
C GLU A 63 0.78 -24.31 7.79
N ALA A 64 -0.16 -24.12 6.85
CA ALA A 64 0.16 -23.82 5.47
C ALA A 64 0.91 -22.48 5.32
N PHE A 65 0.56 -21.49 6.14
CA PHE A 65 1.19 -20.18 6.15
C PHE A 65 2.59 -20.23 6.75
N TYR A 66 2.80 -21.01 7.82
CA TYR A 66 4.12 -21.24 8.38
C TYR A 66 5.04 -21.97 7.38
N GLU A 67 4.51 -22.97 6.66
CA GLU A 67 5.25 -23.65 5.59
C GLU A 67 5.61 -22.71 4.45
N LEU A 68 4.76 -21.74 4.10
CA LEU A 68 5.11 -20.69 3.14
C LEU A 68 6.21 -19.77 3.69
N ARG A 69 6.08 -19.34 4.95
CA ARG A 69 6.96 -18.36 5.60
C ARG A 69 8.24 -18.93 6.20
N ARG A 70 8.48 -20.23 6.08
CA ARG A 70 9.78 -20.83 6.42
C ARG A 70 10.78 -20.86 5.27
N ILE A 71 10.34 -20.54 4.04
CA ILE A 71 11.14 -20.64 2.82
C ILE A 71 12.15 -19.48 2.75
N PRO A 72 13.46 -19.72 2.97
CA PRO A 72 14.46 -18.65 3.03
C PRO A 72 14.57 -17.84 1.75
N GLU A 73 14.50 -18.49 0.59
CA GLU A 73 14.64 -17.87 -0.74
C GLU A 73 13.60 -16.77 -0.99
N THR A 74 12.49 -16.78 -0.23
CA THR A 74 11.45 -15.77 -0.31
C THR A 74 11.51 -14.79 0.85
N GLN A 75 11.63 -15.29 2.08
CA GLN A 75 11.43 -14.48 3.29
C GLN A 75 12.65 -13.64 3.68
N MET A 76 13.86 -14.01 3.23
CA MET A 76 15.06 -13.18 3.40
C MET A 76 14.92 -11.79 2.77
N HIS A 77 14.10 -11.69 1.71
CA HIS A 77 13.81 -10.44 1.01
C HIS A 77 12.52 -9.75 1.48
N SER A 78 11.86 -10.25 2.53
CA SER A 78 10.73 -9.55 3.15
C SER A 78 11.18 -8.15 3.58
N THR A 79 10.43 -7.12 3.18
CA THR A 79 10.76 -5.73 3.49
C THR A 79 10.56 -5.38 4.98
N SER A 80 9.80 -6.20 5.71
CA SER A 80 9.52 -6.01 7.14
C SER A 80 10.29 -6.96 8.06
N ARG A 81 10.43 -8.23 7.68
CA ARG A 81 11.12 -9.25 8.51
C ARG A 81 12.54 -9.49 8.09
N GLY A 82 12.77 -9.63 6.79
CA GLY A 82 14.08 -9.97 6.24
C GLY A 82 14.61 -11.35 6.62
N ARG A 83 13.76 -12.24 7.13
CA ARG A 83 14.07 -13.62 7.53
C ARG A 83 12.81 -14.50 7.54
N PRO A 84 12.95 -15.84 7.51
CA PRO A 84 11.86 -16.77 7.79
C PRO A 84 11.23 -16.61 9.18
N ASP A 85 9.98 -17.03 9.31
CA ASP A 85 9.30 -17.17 10.60
C ASP A 85 9.97 -18.31 11.41
N ARG A 86 10.24 -18.07 12.69
CA ARG A 86 10.97 -18.99 13.59
C ARG A 86 10.10 -20.12 14.09
N SER A 87 8.81 -19.85 14.28
CA SER A 87 7.88 -20.78 14.90
C SER A 87 6.45 -20.59 14.40
N LEU A 88 5.62 -21.61 14.66
CA LEU A 88 4.17 -21.51 14.51
C LEU A 88 3.59 -20.36 15.34
N ASP A 89 4.16 -20.07 16.51
CA ASP A 89 3.68 -18.99 17.37
C ASP A 89 3.90 -17.61 16.75
N GLU A 90 5.07 -17.37 16.14
CA GLU A 90 5.35 -16.14 15.39
C GLU A 90 4.40 -15.99 14.19
N THR A 91 4.14 -17.10 13.49
CA THR A 91 3.19 -17.13 12.37
C THR A 91 1.77 -16.83 12.85
N ARG A 92 1.35 -17.40 13.98
CA ARG A 92 0.03 -17.18 14.58
C ARG A 92 -0.17 -15.72 14.96
N GLN A 93 0.85 -15.07 15.52
CA GLN A 93 0.82 -13.62 15.79
C GLN A 93 0.72 -12.81 14.50
N SER A 94 1.40 -13.24 13.43
CA SER A 94 1.24 -12.61 12.12
C SER A 94 -0.17 -12.75 11.57
N ILE A 95 -0.80 -13.92 11.67
CA ILE A 95 -2.19 -14.11 11.24
C ILE A 95 -3.13 -13.27 12.10
N ALA A 96 -2.91 -13.18 13.41
CA ALA A 96 -3.72 -12.35 14.31
C ALA A 96 -3.74 -10.87 13.90
N ARG A 97 -2.61 -10.33 13.38
CA ARG A 97 -2.55 -8.98 12.82
C ARG A 97 -3.35 -8.80 11.51
N LEU A 98 -3.79 -9.88 10.89
CA LEU A 98 -4.67 -9.87 9.72
C LEU A 98 -6.16 -10.11 10.07
N GLN A 99 -6.47 -10.30 11.36
CA GLN A 99 -7.84 -10.50 11.85
C GLN A 99 -8.36 -9.24 12.55
N ALA A 100 -9.64 -9.24 12.92
CA ALA A 100 -10.22 -8.22 13.78
C ALA A 100 -9.41 -8.08 15.10
N PRO A 101 -9.19 -6.84 15.60
CA PRO A 101 -9.72 -5.56 15.12
C PRO A 101 -8.85 -4.85 14.06
N TYR A 102 -7.86 -5.54 13.47
CA TYR A 102 -6.91 -4.96 12.53
C TYR A 102 -7.30 -5.16 11.06
N ASP A 103 -8.34 -5.94 10.79
CA ASP A 103 -8.77 -6.36 9.45
C ASP A 103 -9.40 -5.25 8.59
N GLU A 104 -9.51 -4.03 9.12
CA GLU A 104 -9.93 -2.85 8.36
C GLU A 104 -8.73 -2.01 7.85
N ARG A 105 -7.50 -2.41 8.24
CA ARG A 105 -6.26 -1.64 8.06
C ARG A 105 -5.34 -2.19 6.98
N HIS A 106 -5.71 -3.29 6.34
CA HIS A 106 -4.93 -3.95 5.31
C HIS A 106 -5.82 -4.48 4.19
N TRP A 107 -5.22 -4.84 3.06
CA TRP A 107 -5.88 -5.51 1.94
C TRP A 107 -4.99 -6.66 1.45
N TYR A 108 -4.93 -7.72 2.26
CA TYR A 108 -3.93 -8.79 2.15
C TYR A 108 -4.58 -10.17 1.97
N PHE A 109 -3.97 -11.00 1.13
CA PHE A 109 -4.55 -12.25 0.65
C PHE A 109 -3.50 -13.38 0.55
N GLY A 110 -3.99 -14.61 0.63
CA GLY A 110 -3.25 -15.81 0.23
C GLY A 110 -3.63 -16.24 -1.18
N ALA A 111 -2.67 -16.77 -1.92
CA ALA A 111 -2.85 -17.39 -3.22
C ALA A 111 -2.87 -18.92 -3.07
N PHE A 112 -4.05 -19.53 -3.21
CA PHE A 112 -4.23 -20.97 -3.08
C PHE A 112 -4.41 -21.60 -4.46
N LEU A 113 -3.77 -22.74 -4.73
CA LEU A 113 -4.02 -23.48 -5.97
C LEU A 113 -5.46 -23.97 -6.02
N ALA A 114 -6.15 -23.69 -7.13
CA ALA A 114 -7.54 -24.12 -7.31
C ALA A 114 -7.67 -25.65 -7.41
N SER A 115 -6.64 -26.35 -7.85
CA SER A 115 -6.63 -27.80 -8.03
C SER A 115 -6.42 -28.59 -6.73
N THR A 116 -5.65 -28.06 -5.78
CA THR A 116 -5.21 -28.79 -4.58
C THR A 116 -5.56 -28.10 -3.27
N GLY A 117 -5.86 -26.80 -3.30
CA GLY A 117 -5.99 -25.97 -2.10
C GLY A 117 -4.66 -25.58 -1.45
N GLU A 118 -3.51 -25.91 -2.06
CA GLU A 118 -2.20 -25.56 -1.50
C GLU A 118 -2.00 -24.04 -1.49
N LEU A 119 -1.60 -23.47 -0.36
CA LEU A 119 -1.14 -22.08 -0.28
C LEU A 119 0.23 -21.95 -0.93
N ILE A 120 0.31 -21.21 -2.05
CA ILE A 120 1.55 -21.02 -2.82
C ILE A 120 2.10 -19.60 -2.77
N GLY A 121 1.41 -18.66 -2.13
CA GLY A 121 1.86 -17.29 -2.03
C GLY A 121 1.01 -16.41 -1.12
N GLU A 122 1.53 -15.23 -0.83
CA GLU A 122 0.91 -14.19 -0.01
C GLU A 122 1.20 -12.82 -0.62
N GLY A 123 0.30 -11.86 -0.43
CA GLY A 123 0.50 -10.52 -0.97
C GLY A 123 -0.71 -9.60 -0.89
N GLY A 124 -0.50 -8.37 -1.32
CA GLY A 124 -1.43 -7.26 -1.23
C GLY A 124 -0.84 -6.11 -0.44
N LEU A 125 -1.69 -5.39 0.28
CA LEU A 125 -1.33 -4.18 1.01
C LEU A 125 -1.33 -4.52 2.52
N PRO A 126 -0.18 -4.83 3.13
CA PRO A 126 -0.12 -5.36 4.50
C PRO A 126 -0.46 -4.31 5.57
N ASP A 127 -0.26 -3.04 5.26
CA ASP A 127 -0.65 -1.90 6.07
C ASP A 127 -1.03 -0.75 5.14
N THR A 128 -2.19 -0.17 5.37
CA THR A 128 -2.75 0.91 4.56
C THR A 128 -2.97 2.19 5.40
N GLU A 129 -2.67 2.16 6.70
CA GLU A 129 -2.76 3.30 7.60
C GLU A 129 -1.40 3.97 7.79
N HIS A 130 -0.36 3.18 8.06
CA HIS A 130 1.00 3.68 8.19
C HIS A 130 1.65 3.77 6.82
N GLN A 131 1.68 4.99 6.31
CA GLN A 131 2.25 5.26 5.00
C GLN A 131 3.78 5.21 5.08
N PRO A 132 4.44 4.53 4.12
CA PRO A 132 5.86 4.71 3.83
C PRO A 132 6.27 6.18 3.73
N VAL A 133 7.57 6.42 3.71
CA VAL A 133 8.18 7.76 3.56
C VAL A 133 7.61 8.55 2.36
N SER A 134 7.13 7.86 1.32
CA SER A 134 6.51 8.46 0.13
C SER A 134 5.08 8.98 0.34
N GLY A 135 4.38 8.54 1.39
CA GLY A 135 2.94 8.76 1.58
C GLY A 135 2.05 7.76 0.83
N TRP A 136 2.61 6.94 -0.08
CA TRP A 136 1.84 5.95 -0.84
C TRP A 136 1.81 4.60 -0.15
N THR A 137 0.65 3.93 -0.15
CA THR A 137 0.56 2.59 0.42
C THR A 137 1.42 1.59 -0.35
N ARG A 138 2.10 0.70 0.39
CA ARG A 138 2.95 -0.34 -0.18
C ARG A 138 2.15 -1.59 -0.55
N CYS A 139 2.46 -2.17 -1.69
CA CYS A 139 2.00 -3.50 -2.07
C CYS A 139 3.20 -4.47 -2.08
N GLU A 140 2.96 -5.70 -1.68
CA GLU A 140 3.96 -6.77 -1.71
C GLU A 140 3.37 -8.05 -2.33
N VAL A 141 4.25 -8.90 -2.86
CA VAL A 141 3.88 -10.21 -3.39
C VAL A 141 5.00 -11.20 -3.17
N LEU A 142 4.63 -12.39 -2.72
CA LEU A 142 5.53 -13.50 -2.48
C LEU A 142 4.88 -14.77 -3.02
N ILE A 143 5.64 -15.53 -3.80
CA ILE A 143 5.23 -16.83 -4.34
C ILE A 143 6.32 -17.85 -3.98
N LYS A 144 5.94 -19.07 -3.62
CA LYS A 144 6.87 -20.19 -3.41
C LYS A 144 7.76 -20.40 -4.65
N PRO A 145 9.07 -20.66 -4.48
CA PRO A 145 10.01 -20.82 -5.61
C PRO A 145 9.60 -21.89 -6.63
N ALA A 146 9.00 -22.99 -6.16
CA ALA A 146 8.49 -24.07 -7.00
C ALA A 146 7.45 -23.62 -8.05
N TYR A 147 6.83 -22.46 -7.85
CA TYR A 147 5.79 -21.89 -8.73
C TYR A 147 6.28 -20.66 -9.51
N TRP A 148 7.57 -20.33 -9.44
CA TRP A 148 8.16 -19.23 -10.21
C TRP A 148 8.20 -19.55 -11.71
N ARG A 149 8.24 -18.49 -12.53
CA ARG A 149 8.29 -18.54 -14.01
C ARG A 149 7.13 -19.29 -14.68
N GLN A 150 6.08 -19.65 -13.94
CA GLN A 150 4.85 -20.28 -14.44
C GLN A 150 3.67 -19.30 -14.55
N GLY A 151 3.90 -18.01 -14.29
CA GLY A 151 2.89 -16.95 -14.37
C GLY A 151 1.97 -16.82 -13.16
N TYR A 152 2.12 -17.65 -12.12
CA TYR A 152 1.30 -17.56 -10.90
C TYR A 152 1.44 -16.22 -10.18
N GLY A 153 2.67 -15.71 -10.05
CA GLY A 153 2.89 -14.39 -9.43
C GLY A 153 2.19 -13.25 -10.16
N THR A 154 2.24 -13.24 -11.50
CA THR A 154 1.55 -12.20 -12.29
C THR A 154 0.03 -12.34 -12.19
N GLU A 155 -0.50 -13.56 -12.26
CA GLU A 155 -1.93 -13.84 -12.09
C GLU A 155 -2.43 -13.37 -10.72
N PHE A 156 -1.70 -13.70 -9.65
CA PHE A 156 -2.04 -13.30 -8.29
C PHE A 156 -1.93 -11.78 -8.10
N PHE A 157 -0.78 -11.19 -8.45
CA PHE A 157 -0.51 -9.77 -8.27
C PHE A 157 -1.52 -8.89 -9.01
N LYS A 158 -1.80 -9.21 -10.28
CA LYS A 158 -2.79 -8.46 -11.06
C LYS A 158 -4.18 -8.54 -10.44
N THR A 159 -4.59 -9.73 -10.01
CA THR A 159 -5.91 -9.92 -9.39
C THR A 159 -6.06 -9.13 -8.09
N VAL A 160 -5.01 -9.09 -7.26
CA VAL A 160 -5.01 -8.31 -6.01
C VAL A 160 -5.08 -6.81 -6.31
N LEU A 161 -4.28 -6.32 -7.27
CA LEU A 161 -4.34 -4.92 -7.71
C LEU A 161 -5.73 -4.56 -8.25
N ASP A 162 -6.30 -5.36 -9.15
CA ASP A 162 -7.63 -5.14 -9.72
C ASP A 162 -8.68 -5.09 -8.60
N SER A 163 -8.59 -5.96 -7.60
CA SER A 163 -9.47 -5.93 -6.43
C SER A 163 -9.35 -4.62 -5.64
N TRP A 164 -8.13 -4.11 -5.42
CA TRP A 164 -7.91 -2.85 -4.71
C TRP A 164 -8.43 -1.65 -5.49
N TRP A 165 -8.20 -1.61 -6.82
CA TRP A 165 -8.69 -0.53 -7.67
C TRP A 165 -10.22 -0.49 -7.72
N SER A 166 -10.88 -1.65 -7.64
CA SER A 166 -12.35 -1.79 -7.68
C SER A 166 -13.06 -1.29 -6.42
N LEU A 167 -12.36 -1.04 -5.31
CA LEU A 167 -12.97 -0.56 -4.08
C LEU A 167 -13.69 0.79 -4.29
N PRO A 168 -14.84 1.02 -3.61
CA PRO A 168 -15.48 2.34 -3.58
C PRO A 168 -14.51 3.40 -3.05
N ARG A 169 -14.54 4.60 -3.64
CA ARG A 169 -13.52 5.64 -3.41
C ARG A 169 -14.16 6.99 -3.19
N LYS A 170 -13.52 7.82 -2.35
CA LYS A 170 -13.88 9.23 -2.18
C LYS A 170 -12.64 10.12 -2.22
N LEU A 171 -12.82 11.34 -2.72
CA LEU A 171 -11.75 12.33 -2.72
C LEU A 171 -11.45 12.74 -1.27
N ARG A 172 -10.17 12.70 -0.87
CA ARG A 172 -9.71 13.14 0.45
C ARG A 172 -8.38 13.87 0.34
N ARG A 173 -8.06 14.66 1.35
CA ARG A 173 -6.70 15.18 1.52
C ARG A 173 -5.76 14.05 1.90
N HIS A 174 -4.59 14.02 1.27
CA HIS A 174 -3.58 13.00 1.46
C HIS A 174 -2.20 13.66 1.47
N GLN A 175 -1.36 13.27 2.41
CA GLN A 175 -0.03 13.84 2.55
C GLN A 175 0.96 13.01 1.74
N LEU A 176 1.72 13.67 0.88
CA LEU A 176 2.64 13.01 -0.03
C LEU A 176 3.98 13.75 -0.08
N LEU A 177 5.04 12.97 -0.30
CA LEU A 177 6.33 13.53 -0.67
C LEU A 177 6.26 14.08 -2.11
N PRO A 178 6.61 15.35 -2.38
CA PRO A 178 6.52 15.94 -3.73
C PRO A 178 7.27 15.17 -4.81
N PHE A 179 8.43 14.60 -4.45
CA PHE A 179 9.23 13.79 -5.36
C PHE A 179 8.49 12.55 -5.89
N CYS A 180 7.46 12.08 -5.19
CA CYS A 180 6.67 10.90 -5.55
C CYS A 180 5.46 11.19 -6.44
N ILE A 181 5.25 12.45 -6.83
CA ILE A 181 4.09 12.86 -7.64
C ILE A 181 4.43 13.65 -8.90
N GLY A 182 5.69 14.06 -9.07
CA GLY A 182 6.18 14.87 -10.20
C GLY A 182 5.93 16.37 -10.00
N ASN A 183 5.81 17.12 -11.10
CA ASN A 183 5.64 18.59 -11.08
C ASN A 183 4.20 19.03 -10.76
N GLN A 184 3.54 18.37 -9.81
CA GLN A 184 2.17 18.71 -9.41
C GLN A 184 2.20 19.67 -8.23
N GLU A 185 1.45 20.76 -8.32
CA GLU A 185 1.34 21.74 -7.25
C GLU A 185 0.61 21.16 -6.03
N PRO A 186 1.00 21.50 -4.79
CA PRO A 186 0.24 21.18 -3.59
C PRO A 186 -1.25 21.55 -3.73
N GLY A 187 -2.13 20.70 -3.23
CA GLY A 187 -3.59 20.87 -3.25
C GLY A 187 -4.28 20.41 -4.52
N THR A 188 -3.52 20.10 -5.59
CA THR A 188 -4.07 19.54 -6.83
C THR A 188 -4.63 18.13 -6.65
N VAL A 189 -5.50 17.71 -7.58
CA VAL A 189 -5.99 16.33 -7.64
C VAL A 189 -4.95 15.48 -8.34
N VAL A 190 -4.42 14.47 -7.65
CA VAL A 190 -3.46 13.51 -8.22
C VAL A 190 -4.02 12.10 -8.19
N ALA A 191 -3.62 11.29 -9.17
CA ALA A 191 -4.00 9.88 -9.21
C ALA A 191 -3.34 9.12 -8.05
N GLU A 192 -4.10 8.21 -7.44
CA GLU A 192 -3.56 7.30 -6.43
C GLU A 192 -2.45 6.44 -7.05
N ARG A 193 -1.40 6.20 -6.27
CA ARG A 193 -0.33 5.27 -6.60
C ARG A 193 -0.14 4.26 -5.47
N LEU A 194 0.30 3.06 -5.82
CA LEU A 194 0.85 2.11 -4.87
C LEU A 194 2.35 2.00 -5.08
N GLU A 195 3.07 1.95 -3.96
CA GLU A 195 4.51 1.75 -3.91
C GLU A 195 4.84 0.25 -3.93
N LEU A 196 5.84 -0.12 -4.72
CA LEU A 196 6.43 -1.45 -4.76
C LEU A 196 7.93 -1.27 -4.53
N ILE A 197 8.48 -1.84 -3.46
CA ILE A 197 9.91 -1.78 -3.18
C ILE A 197 10.48 -3.16 -2.95
N TRP A 198 11.75 -3.34 -3.30
CA TRP A 198 12.51 -4.56 -3.08
C TRP A 198 14.00 -4.22 -2.93
N GLU A 199 14.78 -5.11 -2.33
CA GLU A 199 16.22 -4.95 -2.31
C GLU A 199 16.76 -4.99 -3.74
N ALA A 200 17.68 -4.09 -4.11
CA ALA A 200 18.27 -4.07 -5.45
C ALA A 200 19.04 -5.37 -5.79
N SER A 201 19.44 -6.13 -4.77
CA SER A 201 20.05 -7.47 -4.90
C SER A 201 19.03 -8.60 -5.14
N ASN A 202 17.72 -8.36 -4.95
CA ASN A 202 16.68 -9.34 -5.18
C ASN A 202 16.39 -9.48 -6.68
N THR A 203 17.17 -10.33 -7.35
CA THR A 203 17.06 -10.59 -8.78
C THR A 203 15.67 -11.11 -9.19
N ALA A 204 14.95 -11.81 -8.32
CA ALA A 204 13.60 -12.29 -8.63
C ALA A 204 12.63 -11.10 -8.74
N ALA A 205 12.67 -10.16 -7.80
CA ALA A 205 11.83 -8.96 -7.82
C ALA A 205 12.21 -8.01 -8.98
N CYS A 206 13.51 -7.80 -9.22
CA CYS A 206 14.00 -6.98 -10.33
C CYS A 206 13.52 -7.48 -11.70
N ASN A 207 13.33 -8.79 -11.86
CA ASN A 207 12.77 -9.35 -13.10
C ASN A 207 11.24 -9.38 -13.10
N PHE A 208 10.62 -9.56 -11.92
CA PHE A 208 9.18 -9.71 -11.78
C PHE A 208 8.42 -8.40 -11.99
N PHE A 209 8.74 -7.35 -11.22
CA PHE A 209 7.92 -6.12 -11.21
C PHE A 209 7.93 -5.37 -12.55
N PRO A 210 9.09 -5.15 -13.21
CA PRO A 210 9.10 -4.53 -14.54
C PRO A 210 8.29 -5.32 -15.56
N LYS A 211 8.36 -6.65 -15.53
CA LYS A 211 7.57 -7.51 -16.42
C LYS A 211 6.08 -7.48 -16.11
N ALA A 212 5.72 -7.59 -14.83
CA ALA A 212 4.33 -7.57 -14.37
C ALA A 212 3.65 -6.22 -14.65
N LEU A 213 4.42 -5.14 -14.67
CA LEU A 213 3.95 -3.78 -14.95
C LEU A 213 4.25 -3.30 -16.37
N SER A 214 4.79 -4.16 -17.25
CA SER A 214 5.13 -3.78 -18.63
C SER A 214 3.93 -3.29 -19.47
N GLN A 215 2.71 -3.62 -19.04
CA GLN A 215 1.46 -3.12 -19.62
C GLN A 215 0.84 -1.96 -18.83
N ALA A 216 1.38 -1.61 -17.67
CA ALA A 216 0.95 -0.41 -16.95
C ALA A 216 1.44 0.81 -17.72
N PRO A 217 0.58 1.81 -17.98
CA PRO A 217 0.87 2.90 -18.91
C PRO A 217 2.06 3.79 -18.50
N VAL A 218 2.57 3.66 -17.28
CA VAL A 218 3.76 4.34 -16.77
C VAL A 218 4.41 3.47 -15.69
N SER A 219 5.68 3.06 -15.87
CA SER A 219 6.51 2.46 -14.82
C SER A 219 7.80 3.26 -14.65
N HIS A 220 8.10 3.70 -13.43
CA HIS A 220 9.37 4.37 -13.10
C HIS A 220 10.15 3.49 -12.15
N GLU A 221 11.44 3.27 -12.39
CA GLU A 221 12.32 2.61 -11.43
C GLU A 221 13.13 3.68 -10.69
N GLY A 222 13.06 3.65 -9.36
CA GLY A 222 13.84 4.51 -8.47
C GLY A 222 14.72 3.67 -7.56
N PHE A 223 15.82 4.26 -7.10
CA PHE A 223 16.71 3.64 -6.11
C PHE A 223 16.93 4.59 -4.95
N PHE A 224 17.02 4.04 -3.75
CA PHE A 224 17.47 4.78 -2.58
C PHE A 224 18.22 3.85 -1.63
N THR A 225 19.06 4.42 -0.78
CA THR A 225 19.77 3.68 0.26
C THR A 225 19.22 4.10 1.61
N SER A 226 18.98 3.14 2.49
CA SER A 226 18.61 3.41 3.89
C SER A 226 19.41 2.51 4.82
N LEU A 227 19.36 2.83 6.12
CA LEU A 227 19.68 1.84 7.14
C LEU A 227 18.66 0.70 7.05
N ASP A 228 19.15 -0.51 7.24
CA ASP A 228 18.33 -1.69 7.41
C ASP A 228 17.89 -1.77 8.88
N TRP A 229 16.60 -1.96 9.10
CA TRP A 229 15.98 -2.06 10.42
C TRP A 229 15.56 -3.49 10.74
N ARG A 230 15.80 -4.42 9.82
CA ARG A 230 15.40 -5.81 9.95
C ARG A 230 16.36 -6.53 10.88
N GLU A 231 15.80 -7.50 11.59
CA GLU A 231 16.49 -8.22 12.63
C GLU A 231 17.75 -8.92 12.09
N GLY A 232 18.90 -8.67 12.74
CA GLY A 232 20.21 -9.19 12.35
C GLY A 232 20.93 -8.41 11.26
N ARG A 233 20.36 -7.28 10.81
CA ARG A 233 20.95 -6.36 9.82
C ARG A 233 20.92 -4.90 10.28
N GLU A 234 20.61 -4.66 11.55
CA GLU A 234 20.39 -3.32 12.08
C GLU A 234 21.60 -2.41 11.85
N GLY A 235 21.38 -1.30 11.17
CA GLY A 235 22.43 -0.31 10.88
C GLY A 235 23.28 -0.63 9.64
N GLU A 236 23.08 -1.76 8.98
CA GLU A 236 23.67 -2.02 7.66
C GLU A 236 23.03 -1.11 6.59
N LEU A 237 23.76 -0.83 5.52
CA LEU A 237 23.20 -0.11 4.37
C LEU A 237 22.54 -1.09 3.41
N VAL A 238 21.26 -0.88 3.15
CA VAL A 238 20.51 -1.60 2.12
C VAL A 238 20.18 -0.65 0.98
N ARG A 239 20.48 -1.08 -0.25
CA ARG A 239 20.04 -0.39 -1.46
C ARG A 239 18.70 -0.96 -1.90
N TRP A 240 17.68 -0.12 -1.88
CA TRP A 240 16.35 -0.43 -2.37
C TRP A 240 16.20 -0.04 -3.84
N ALA A 241 15.48 -0.86 -4.57
CA ALA A 241 14.88 -0.54 -5.85
C ALA A 241 13.36 -0.46 -5.64
N GLY A 242 12.68 0.33 -6.45
CA GLY A 242 11.24 0.42 -6.34
C GLY A 242 10.59 1.03 -7.56
N THR A 243 9.28 0.82 -7.66
CA THR A 243 8.44 1.41 -8.68
C THR A 243 7.09 1.79 -8.09
N MET A 244 6.33 2.58 -8.83
CA MET A 244 4.97 2.94 -8.47
C MET A 244 4.02 2.51 -9.57
N VAL A 245 2.89 1.93 -9.17
CA VAL A 245 1.78 1.64 -10.07
C VAL A 245 0.66 2.64 -9.83
N VAL A 246 0.21 3.30 -10.90
CA VAL A 246 -0.86 4.30 -10.86
C VAL A 246 -2.21 3.61 -11.02
N ASN A 247 -3.21 4.05 -10.27
CA ASN A 247 -4.58 3.59 -10.45
C ASN A 247 -5.04 3.83 -11.91
N PRO A 248 -5.36 2.75 -12.67
CA PRO A 248 -5.70 2.88 -14.09
C PRO A 248 -7.11 3.44 -14.32
N LEU A 249 -7.97 3.43 -13.29
CA LEU A 249 -9.34 3.94 -13.37
C LEU A 249 -9.33 5.48 -13.30
N ARG A 250 -9.04 6.14 -14.42
CA ARG A 250 -9.26 7.58 -14.55
C ARG A 250 -10.77 7.84 -14.55
N ARG A 251 -11.31 8.37 -13.46
CA ARG A 251 -12.62 9.04 -13.49
C ARG A 251 -12.41 10.49 -13.87
N GLU A 252 -13.18 10.98 -14.84
CA GLU A 252 -13.11 12.38 -15.26
C GLU A 252 -13.34 13.31 -14.06
N PRO A 253 -12.62 14.44 -13.99
CA PRO A 253 -12.71 15.37 -12.86
C PRO A 253 -14.12 15.95 -12.62
N ASN A 254 -15.05 15.83 -13.58
CA ASN A 254 -16.36 16.48 -13.55
C ASN A 254 -17.55 15.58 -13.18
N SER A 255 -17.36 14.38 -12.64
CA SER A 255 -18.48 13.50 -12.25
C SER A 255 -19.03 13.72 -10.83
N ASP A 256 -18.43 14.64 -10.05
CA ASP A 256 -18.93 15.02 -8.72
C ASP A 256 -19.40 16.48 -8.70
N SER A 257 -20.14 16.92 -9.73
CA SER A 257 -21.02 18.08 -9.57
C SER A 257 -22.30 17.58 -8.90
N GLU A 258 -22.68 18.26 -7.81
CA GLU A 258 -23.91 18.07 -7.02
C GLU A 258 -23.83 17.03 -5.90
N ASP A 259 -23.03 17.34 -4.87
CA ASP A 259 -23.58 17.37 -3.52
C ASP A 259 -23.29 18.77 -2.99
N CYS A 260 -24.21 19.67 -3.33
CA CYS A 260 -24.31 20.96 -2.68
C CYS A 260 -24.51 20.71 -1.18
N ASP A 261 -23.64 21.29 -0.36
CA ASP A 261 -23.95 21.57 1.04
C ASP A 261 -25.16 22.53 1.04
N SER A 262 -26.35 21.96 1.06
CA SER A 262 -27.60 22.64 1.41
C SER A 262 -28.24 21.89 2.57
N GLU A 263 -28.65 22.68 3.57
CA GLU A 263 -29.37 22.33 4.81
C GLU A 263 -28.40 21.89 5.93
N ASP A 264 -28.23 22.65 7.01
CA ASP A 264 -29.24 23.16 7.95
C ASP A 264 -28.66 24.39 8.70
N SER A 265 -29.41 25.35 9.24
CA SER A 265 -30.85 25.55 9.40
C SER A 265 -31.02 26.92 10.06
N ASP A 266 -32.05 27.64 9.65
CA ASP A 266 -32.67 28.76 10.37
C ASP A 266 -32.73 28.52 11.89
N SER A 267 -32.10 29.39 12.69
CA SER A 267 -32.55 29.65 14.06
C SER A 267 -33.42 30.91 14.05
N LYS A 268 -34.69 30.74 13.68
CA LYS A 268 -35.77 31.63 14.09
C LYS A 268 -36.11 31.29 15.54
N ASP A 269 -35.82 32.21 16.45
CA ASP A 269 -36.51 32.29 17.74
C ASP A 269 -37.93 32.80 17.51
N PRO A 270 -38.94 32.08 18.04
CA PRO A 270 -40.06 32.78 18.67
C PRO A 270 -40.44 32.09 19.98
N SER A 271 -40.18 32.76 21.11
CA SER A 271 -40.94 32.57 22.36
C SER A 271 -41.62 33.91 22.65
N SER A 272 -42.88 34.03 22.23
CA SER A 272 -44.08 33.92 23.07
C SER A 272 -44.20 35.05 24.09
N ASN A 273 -44.99 36.06 23.71
CA ASN A 273 -45.71 36.94 24.63
C ASN A 273 -46.69 36.11 25.49
N ASP A 274 -46.88 36.56 26.73
CA ASP A 274 -48.16 36.93 27.37
C ASP A 274 -47.83 37.21 28.85
N ASP A 275 -47.78 38.48 29.25
CA ASP A 275 -48.87 39.24 29.91
C ASP A 275 -49.04 38.88 31.40
N ASP A 276 -48.80 39.85 32.29
CA ASP A 276 -49.87 40.58 33.00
C ASP A 276 -49.39 41.25 34.31
N SER A 277 -49.88 42.49 34.52
CA SER A 277 -50.02 43.24 35.78
C SER A 277 -48.75 43.64 36.55
N GLY A 278 -48.55 44.85 37.09
CA GLY A 278 -49.42 45.99 37.36
C GLY A 278 -48.97 46.63 38.70
N ALA A 279 -49.15 47.95 38.80
CA ALA A 279 -49.16 48.79 40.01
C ALA A 279 -47.85 49.47 40.51
N GLU A 280 -47.98 50.81 40.52
CA GLU A 280 -47.35 51.89 41.31
C GLU A 280 -45.89 52.32 41.05
#